data_AF-F4Q6G3-F1
#
_entry.id   AF-F4Q6G3-F1
#
_cell.length_a   1.000
_cell.length_b   1.000
_cell.length_c   1.000
_cell.angle_alpha   90.00
_cell.angle_beta   90.00
_cell.angle_gamma   90.00
#
_symmetry.space_group_name_H-M   'P 1'
#
loop_
_entity.id
_entity.type
_entity.pdbx_description
1 polymer ?
#
loop_
_entity_poly.entity_id
_entity_poly.type
_entity_poly.pdbx_seq_one_letter_code
_entity_poly.pdbx_strand_id
1 'polypeptide(L)'
;MFIAYILYQFRIGGVSVVLHSIHQEQIVFFQNGLSPTASFLSRVEADIILSKKDLSIVYIVDSIKNIIQTFAPTIFVSSPNPDIYKNETKQDTKTLWMPIWKLKELVMCRNISFQDIKDDKLQTLYDLWGGIPRQCLANCDEDNTNILE
;
A
#
# COMPACT_ATOMS: atom_id res chain seq x y z
N MET A 1 -2.12 -0.35 5.45
CA MET A 1 -2.20 -1.80 5.12
C MET A 1 -2.08 -2.10 3.63
N PHE A 2 -2.92 -1.52 2.76
CA PHE A 2 -2.86 -1.82 1.32
C PHE A 2 -1.49 -1.56 0.68
N ILE A 3 -0.86 -0.42 1.00
CA ILE A 3 0.48 -0.07 0.51
C ILE A 3 1.52 -1.11 0.96
N ALA A 4 1.51 -1.51 2.23
CA ALA A 4 2.44 -2.51 2.75
C ALA A 4 2.34 -3.85 2.00
N TYR A 5 1.12 -4.28 1.67
CA TYR A 5 0.90 -5.48 0.86
C TYR A 5 1.42 -5.32 -0.56
N ILE A 6 1.12 -4.20 -1.22
CA ILE A 6 1.63 -3.94 -2.57
C ILE A 6 3.17 -3.92 -2.57
N LEU A 7 3.79 -3.25 -1.60
CA LEU A 7 5.24 -3.23 -1.45
C LEU A 7 5.82 -4.64 -1.30
N TYR A 8 5.17 -5.50 -0.50
CA TYR A 8 5.57 -6.90 -0.36
C TYR A 8 5.47 -7.69 -1.67
N GLN A 9 4.37 -7.53 -2.42
CA GLN A 9 4.21 -8.19 -3.72
C GLN A 9 5.26 -7.72 -4.73
N PHE A 10 5.51 -6.42 -4.81
CA PHE A 10 6.55 -5.88 -5.71
C PHE A 10 7.95 -6.29 -5.30
N ARG A 11 8.21 -6.40 -3.99
CA ARG A 11 9.47 -6.93 -3.49
C ARG A 11 9.72 -8.34 -4.02
N ILE A 12 8.73 -9.24 -3.91
CA ILE A 12 8.84 -10.61 -4.45
C ILE A 12 9.02 -10.58 -5.97
N GLY A 13 8.32 -9.69 -6.66
CA GLY A 13 8.37 -9.56 -8.12
C GLY A 13 9.64 -8.91 -8.69
N GLY A 14 10.60 -8.47 -7.85
CA GLY A 14 11.81 -7.81 -8.34
C GLY A 14 11.63 -6.34 -8.74
N VAL A 15 10.46 -5.75 -8.45
CA VAL A 15 10.10 -4.37 -8.82
C VAL A 15 10.53 -3.38 -7.73
N SER A 16 11.14 -2.27 -8.13
CA SER A 16 11.46 -1.13 -7.25
C SER A 16 10.29 -0.16 -7.18
N VAL A 17 10.14 0.54 -6.05
CA VAL A 17 8.96 1.39 -5.81
C VAL A 17 9.36 2.78 -5.35
N VAL A 18 8.82 3.80 -6.00
CA VAL A 18 8.82 5.17 -5.49
C VAL A 18 7.48 5.42 -4.81
N LEU A 19 7.47 5.72 -3.52
CA LEU A 19 6.27 5.98 -2.72
C LEU A 19 6.19 7.47 -2.38
N HIS A 20 5.10 8.10 -2.81
CA HIS A 20 4.75 9.49 -2.47
C HIS A 20 3.41 9.49 -1.73
N SER A 21 3.43 9.69 -0.42
CA SER A 21 2.26 9.58 0.47
C SER A 21 2.04 10.87 1.25
N ILE A 22 0.77 11.23 1.51
CA ILE A 22 0.42 12.32 2.42
C ILE A 22 0.87 12.08 3.86
N HIS A 23 1.12 10.82 4.21
CA HIS A 23 1.51 10.41 5.56
C HIS A 23 3.03 10.45 5.77
N GLN A 24 3.80 10.86 4.75
CA GLN A 24 5.25 10.98 4.80
C GLN A 24 5.66 12.35 4.27
N GLU A 25 6.56 13.03 4.96
CA GLU A 25 7.06 14.33 4.50
C GLU A 25 7.95 14.21 3.26
N GLN A 26 8.67 13.09 3.14
CA GLN A 26 9.60 12.82 2.05
C GLN A 26 9.12 11.66 1.18
N ILE A 27 9.57 11.66 -0.08
CA ILE A 27 9.33 10.56 -1.01
C ILE A 27 10.27 9.43 -0.64
N VAL A 28 9.77 8.19 -0.60
CA VAL A 28 10.57 7.02 -0.24
C VAL A 28 10.83 6.20 -1.48
N PHE A 29 12.07 5.78 -1.69
CA PHE A 29 12.45 4.85 -2.75
C PHE A 29 12.85 3.51 -2.15
N PHE A 30 12.06 2.49 -2.45
CA PHE A 30 12.34 1.09 -2.16
C PHE A 30 13.04 0.49 -3.37
N GLN A 31 14.37 0.45 -3.32
CA GLN A 31 15.16 -0.14 -4.37
C GLN A 31 15.19 -1.66 -4.20
N ASN A 32 14.75 -2.36 -5.23
CA ASN A 32 14.81 -3.81 -5.29
C ASN A 32 16.16 -4.27 -5.89
N GLY A 33 16.60 -5.46 -5.52
CA GLY A 33 17.91 -5.99 -5.92
C GLY A 33 18.39 -7.14 -5.01
N LEU A 34 19.68 -7.46 -5.10
CA LEU A 34 20.33 -8.46 -4.24
C LEU A 34 20.19 -8.10 -2.75
N SER A 35 20.39 -6.81 -2.44
CA SER A 35 20.19 -6.24 -1.11
C SER A 35 19.21 -5.07 -1.22
N PRO A 36 17.93 -5.26 -0.86
CA PRO A 36 16.93 -4.21 -0.93
C PRO A 36 17.25 -3.09 0.04
N THR A 37 17.00 -1.86 -0.38
CA THR A 37 17.22 -0.68 0.44
C THR A 37 16.01 0.24 0.37
N ALA A 38 15.85 1.05 1.41
CA ALA A 38 14.91 2.16 1.42
C ALA A 38 15.72 3.46 1.62
N SER A 39 15.45 4.46 0.80
CA SER A 39 16.05 5.79 0.93
C SER A 39 15.00 6.88 0.80
N PHE A 40 15.26 8.03 1.41
CA PHE A 40 14.46 9.23 1.22
C PHE A 40 14.97 10.00 0.02
N LEU A 41 14.03 10.52 -0.77
CA LEU A 41 14.28 11.32 -1.95
C LEU A 41 13.68 12.71 -1.77
N SER A 42 14.40 13.71 -2.27
CA SER A 42 13.81 14.98 -2.66
C SER A 42 12.88 14.80 -3.85
N ARG A 43 11.99 15.79 -4.08
CA ARG A 43 11.11 15.79 -5.24
C ARG A 43 11.87 15.79 -6.57
N VAL A 44 13.04 16.44 -6.62
CA VAL A 44 13.89 16.51 -7.83
C VAL A 44 14.49 15.13 -8.13
N GLU A 45 14.99 14.42 -7.13
CA GLU A 45 15.53 13.07 -7.32
C GLU A 45 14.44 12.08 -7.76
N ALA A 46 13.26 12.18 -7.17
CA ALA A 46 12.11 11.37 -7.59
C ALA A 46 11.72 11.63 -9.05
N ASP A 47 11.71 12.90 -9.49
CA ASP A 47 11.44 13.30 -10.88
C ASP A 47 12.47 12.70 -11.86
N ILE A 48 13.76 12.74 -11.51
CA ILE A 48 14.84 12.14 -12.30
C ILE A 48 14.67 10.60 -12.41
N ILE A 49 14.22 9.93 -11.35
CA ILE A 49 14.00 8.48 -11.36
C ILE A 49 12.76 8.14 -12.21
N LEU A 50 11.66 8.86 -12.01
CA LEU A 50 10.36 8.61 -12.65
C LEU A 50 10.28 9.04 -14.12
N SER A 51 11.13 9.97 -14.55
CA SER A 51 11.25 10.37 -15.96
C SER A 51 11.93 9.32 -16.84
N LYS A 52 12.59 8.31 -16.25
CA LYS A 52 13.17 7.19 -16.98
C LYS A 52 12.08 6.23 -17.44
N LYS A 53 12.15 5.76 -18.67
CA LYS A 53 11.29 4.68 -19.19
C LYS A 53 11.76 3.32 -18.69
N ASP A 54 11.71 3.13 -17.38
CA ASP A 54 12.11 1.89 -16.70
C ASP A 54 10.88 1.19 -16.13
N LEU A 55 10.53 0.04 -16.73
CA LEU A 55 9.37 -0.75 -16.31
C LEU A 55 9.63 -1.57 -15.04
N SER A 56 10.87 -1.59 -14.54
CA SER A 56 11.21 -2.20 -13.24
C SER A 56 10.90 -1.29 -12.06
N ILE A 57 10.43 -0.06 -12.31
CA ILE A 57 10.06 0.93 -11.32
C ILE A 57 8.56 1.19 -11.38
N VAL A 58 7.89 1.13 -10.23
CA VAL A 58 6.49 1.52 -10.08
C VAL A 58 6.38 2.75 -9.20
N TYR A 59 5.50 3.67 -9.58
CA TYR A 59 5.17 4.83 -8.78
C TYR A 59 3.90 4.59 -7.97
N ILE A 60 3.95 4.70 -6.65
CA ILE A 60 2.78 4.65 -5.78
C ILE A 60 2.51 6.06 -5.26
N VAL A 61 1.30 6.54 -5.54
CA VAL A 61 0.79 7.82 -5.06
C VAL A 61 -0.30 7.53 -4.03
N ASP A 62 -0.09 7.97 -2.80
CA ASP A 62 -1.05 7.79 -1.71
C ASP A 62 -1.65 9.13 -1.27
N SER A 63 -2.87 9.38 -1.76
CA SER A 63 -3.70 10.53 -1.44
C SER A 63 -3.08 11.92 -1.70
N ILE A 64 -1.99 11.98 -2.48
CA ILE A 64 -1.31 13.22 -2.87
C ILE A 64 -1.98 13.85 -4.10
N LYS A 65 -2.13 15.18 -4.08
CA LYS A 65 -2.63 15.96 -5.24
C LYS A 65 -1.53 16.38 -6.21
N ASN A 66 -0.34 16.70 -5.72
CA ASN A 66 0.78 17.22 -6.52
C ASN A 66 1.66 16.08 -7.06
N ILE A 67 1.09 15.30 -7.98
CA ILE A 67 1.70 14.11 -8.57
C ILE A 67 2.90 14.50 -9.46
N ILE A 68 3.90 13.64 -9.53
CA ILE A 68 5.04 13.79 -10.45
C ILE A 68 4.65 13.19 -11.81
N GLN A 69 4.85 13.93 -12.89
CA GLN A 69 4.64 13.40 -14.23
C GLN A 69 5.67 12.31 -14.54
N THR A 70 5.22 11.17 -15.03
CA THR A 70 6.06 9.96 -15.10
C THR A 70 5.73 9.12 -16.31
N PHE A 71 6.71 8.33 -16.77
CA PHE A 71 6.50 7.24 -17.72
C PHE A 71 6.38 5.87 -17.03
N ALA A 72 6.67 5.81 -15.73
CA ALA A 72 6.55 4.60 -14.94
C ALA A 72 5.07 4.23 -14.72
N PRO A 73 4.72 2.94 -14.64
CA PRO A 73 3.41 2.50 -14.19
C PRO A 73 3.07 3.15 -12.83
N THR A 74 1.89 3.77 -12.74
CA THR A 74 1.45 4.49 -11.53
C THR A 74 0.26 3.81 -10.87
N ILE A 75 0.34 3.61 -9.57
CA ILE A 75 -0.76 3.12 -8.72
C ILE A 75 -1.22 4.24 -7.81
N PHE A 76 -2.49 4.58 -7.94
CA PHE A 76 -3.15 5.49 -7.03
C PHE A 76 -3.79 4.72 -5.88
N VAL A 77 -3.41 5.10 -4.67
CA VAL A 77 -4.01 4.64 -3.42
C VAL A 77 -4.71 5.82 -2.79
N SER A 78 -6.02 5.72 -2.61
CA SER A 78 -6.78 6.72 -1.87
C SER A 78 -8.04 6.08 -1.32
N SER A 79 -8.66 6.73 -0.34
CA SER A 79 -10.08 6.50 -0.08
C SER A 79 -10.89 6.83 -1.34
N PRO A 80 -12.12 6.30 -1.48
CA PRO A 80 -12.98 6.64 -2.61
C PRO A 80 -13.42 8.11 -2.55
N ASN A 81 -12.50 9.01 -2.90
CA ASN A 81 -12.68 10.44 -3.04
C ASN A 81 -12.45 10.84 -4.50
N PRO A 82 -13.53 11.05 -5.28
CA PRO A 82 -13.44 11.43 -6.68
C PRO A 82 -12.57 12.68 -6.91
N ASP A 83 -12.49 13.61 -5.97
CA ASP A 83 -11.69 14.83 -6.14
C ASP A 83 -10.18 14.56 -6.23
N ILE A 84 -9.73 13.37 -5.79
CA ILE A 84 -8.33 12.97 -5.82
C ILE A 84 -7.97 12.25 -7.13
N TYR A 85 -8.86 11.36 -7.63
CA TYR A 85 -8.53 10.49 -8.75
C TYR A 85 -9.30 10.79 -10.05
N LYS A 86 -10.35 11.63 -10.04
CA LYS A 86 -11.25 11.85 -11.19
C LYS A 86 -10.55 12.35 -12.44
N ASN A 87 -9.44 13.08 -12.30
CA ASN A 87 -8.67 13.53 -13.45
C ASN A 87 -7.79 12.41 -14.03
N GLU A 88 -7.29 11.53 -13.17
CA GLU A 88 -6.42 10.42 -13.56
C GLU A 88 -7.22 9.23 -14.12
N THR A 89 -8.43 8.97 -13.60
CA THR A 89 -9.33 7.93 -14.13
C THR A 89 -9.93 8.24 -15.49
N LYS A 90 -9.67 9.43 -16.06
CA LYS A 90 -10.01 9.74 -17.47
C LYS A 90 -9.05 9.08 -18.46
N GLN A 91 -7.91 8.58 -17.99
CA GLN A 91 -6.98 7.75 -18.77
C GLN A 91 -7.38 6.26 -18.67
N ASP A 92 -6.81 5.40 -19.52
CA ASP A 92 -7.04 3.95 -19.49
C ASP A 92 -6.54 3.32 -18.17
N THR A 93 -7.37 3.41 -17.14
CA THR A 93 -7.01 3.10 -15.75
C THR A 93 -7.77 1.87 -15.29
N LYS A 94 -7.03 0.86 -14.81
CA LYS A 94 -7.63 -0.33 -14.20
C LYS A 94 -7.78 -0.15 -12.69
N THR A 95 -9.01 -0.24 -12.20
CA THR A 95 -9.27 -0.28 -10.75
C THR A 95 -8.85 -1.64 -10.18
N LEU A 96 -8.06 -1.61 -9.10
CA LEU A 96 -7.66 -2.80 -8.35
C LEU A 96 -8.33 -2.78 -6.97
N TRP A 97 -8.87 -3.92 -6.57
CA TRP A 97 -9.40 -4.13 -5.23
C TRP A 97 -8.41 -4.91 -4.39
N MET A 98 -8.33 -4.60 -3.09
CA MET A 98 -7.48 -5.36 -2.18
C MET A 98 -8.01 -6.80 -2.09
N PRO A 99 -7.17 -7.82 -2.35
CA PRO A 99 -7.61 -9.21 -2.21
C PRO A 99 -7.79 -9.56 -0.74
N ILE A 100 -8.58 -10.61 -0.49
CA ILE A 100 -8.62 -11.27 0.82
C ILE A 100 -7.27 -11.93 1.09
N TRP A 101 -6.81 -11.87 2.34
CA TRP A 101 -5.53 -12.44 2.74
C TRP A 101 -5.74 -13.82 3.38
N LYS A 102 -4.79 -14.70 3.15
CA LYS A 102 -4.73 -15.98 3.86
C LYS A 102 -4.34 -15.73 5.32
N LEU A 103 -4.78 -16.61 6.22
CA LEU A 103 -4.40 -16.55 7.63
C LEU A 103 -2.88 -16.40 7.83
N LYS A 104 -2.06 -17.12 7.04
CA LYS A 104 -0.60 -17.00 7.10
C LYS A 104 -0.07 -15.59 6.82
N GLU A 105 -0.70 -14.86 5.89
CA GLU A 105 -0.30 -13.50 5.51
C GLU A 105 -0.66 -12.51 6.63
N LEU A 106 -1.83 -12.73 7.26
CA LEU A 106 -2.27 -11.95 8.41
C LEU A 106 -1.38 -12.17 9.63
N VAL A 107 -1.02 -13.41 9.94
CA VAL A 107 -0.11 -13.75 11.05
C VAL A 107 1.27 -13.11 10.86
N MET A 108 1.82 -13.18 9.63
CA MET A 108 3.10 -12.52 9.33
C MET A 108 3.02 -11.01 9.54
N CYS A 109 1.96 -10.37 9.03
CA CYS A 109 1.75 -8.93 9.19
C CYS A 109 1.56 -8.55 10.66
N ARG A 110 0.81 -9.35 11.41
CA ARG A 110 0.57 -9.20 12.85
C ARG A 110 1.87 -9.23 13.64
N ASN A 111 2.75 -10.21 13.38
CA ASN A 111 4.04 -10.30 14.07
C ASN A 111 4.97 -9.11 13.83
N ILE A 112 4.85 -8.46 12.67
CA ILE A 112 5.70 -7.33 12.30
C ILE A 112 5.13 -6.00 12.81
N SER A 113 3.82 -5.79 12.67
CA SER A 113 3.20 -4.46 12.82
C SER A 113 2.07 -4.38 13.85
N PHE A 114 1.53 -5.50 14.31
CA PHE A 114 0.39 -5.53 15.24
C PHE A 114 0.61 -6.56 16.36
N GLN A 115 1.76 -6.45 17.05
CA GLN A 115 2.22 -7.44 18.02
C GLN A 115 1.24 -7.65 19.18
N ASP A 116 0.44 -6.62 19.49
CA ASP A 116 -0.57 -6.59 20.55
C ASP A 116 -1.76 -7.54 20.31
N ILE A 117 -1.99 -7.94 19.06
CA ILE A 117 -3.08 -8.86 18.71
C ILE A 117 -2.67 -10.28 19.10
N LYS A 118 -3.45 -10.95 19.95
CA LYS A 118 -3.23 -12.37 20.28
C LYS A 118 -3.65 -13.29 19.12
N ASP A 119 -2.98 -14.42 18.98
CA ASP A 119 -3.26 -15.40 17.92
C ASP A 119 -4.71 -15.92 17.97
N ASP A 120 -5.24 -16.17 19.17
CA ASP A 120 -6.64 -16.62 19.35
C ASP A 120 -7.65 -15.58 18.84
N LYS A 121 -7.38 -14.30 19.07
CA LYS A 121 -8.23 -13.18 18.60
C LYS A 121 -8.15 -13.07 17.08
N LEU A 122 -6.95 -13.17 16.51
CA LEU A 122 -6.76 -13.14 15.06
C LEU A 122 -7.47 -14.31 14.36
N GLN A 123 -7.37 -15.51 14.91
CA GLN A 123 -8.07 -16.70 14.39
C GLN A 123 -9.59 -16.48 14.40
N THR A 124 -10.14 -16.01 15.52
CA THR A 124 -11.58 -15.73 15.65
C THR A 124 -12.04 -14.69 14.62
N LEU A 125 -11.29 -13.61 14.44
CA LEU A 125 -11.59 -12.58 13.44
C LEU A 125 -11.46 -13.10 12.01
N TYR A 126 -10.52 -14.01 11.75
CA TYR A 126 -10.38 -14.65 10.45
C TYR A 126 -11.58 -15.55 10.13
N ASP A 127 -12.04 -16.34 11.10
CA ASP A 127 -13.19 -17.23 10.93
C ASP A 127 -14.49 -16.43 10.71
N LEU A 128 -14.60 -15.24 11.32
CA LEU A 128 -15.74 -14.34 11.14
C LEU A 128 -15.71 -13.56 9.81
N TRP A 129 -14.56 -13.02 9.43
CA TRP A 129 -14.44 -12.05 8.33
C TRP A 129 -13.74 -12.58 7.08
N GLY A 130 -13.28 -13.84 7.06
CA GLY A 130 -12.74 -14.50 5.88
C GLY A 130 -11.44 -13.90 5.34
N GLY A 131 -10.65 -13.24 6.20
CA GLY A 131 -9.34 -12.71 5.84
C GLY A 131 -9.33 -11.30 5.27
N ILE A 132 -10.37 -10.49 5.52
CA ILE A 132 -10.36 -9.05 5.23
C ILE A 132 -9.36 -8.36 6.17
N PRO A 133 -8.20 -7.87 5.70
CA PRO A 133 -7.13 -7.40 6.57
C PRO A 133 -7.54 -6.27 7.51
N ARG A 134 -8.41 -5.37 7.04
CA ARG A 134 -8.95 -4.29 7.87
C ARG A 134 -9.71 -4.82 9.07
N GLN A 135 -10.58 -5.81 8.86
CA GLN A 135 -11.39 -6.39 9.93
C GLN A 135 -10.56 -7.26 10.87
N CYS A 136 -9.58 -8.00 10.32
CA CYS A 136 -8.74 -8.89 11.11
C CYS A 136 -7.61 -8.19 11.89
N LEU A 137 -7.15 -7.02 11.44
CA LEU A 137 -5.98 -6.33 12.00
C LEU A 137 -6.26 -4.91 12.53
N ALA A 138 -7.13 -4.12 11.91
CA ALA A 138 -7.37 -2.74 12.34
C ALA A 138 -8.43 -2.61 13.43
N ASN A 139 -9.45 -3.48 13.44
CA ASN A 139 -10.54 -3.42 14.43
C ASN A 139 -10.18 -4.12 15.75
N CYS A 140 -8.90 -4.18 16.10
CA CYS A 140 -8.48 -4.79 17.37
C CYS A 140 -8.62 -3.85 18.57
N ASP A 141 -8.73 -2.54 18.33
CA ASP A 141 -8.78 -1.49 19.36
C ASP A 141 -10.18 -0.94 19.63
N GLU A 142 -11.16 -1.20 18.76
CA GLU A 142 -12.55 -0.82 19.00
C GLU A 142 -13.30 -2.03 19.59
N ASP A 143 -13.64 -1.92 20.88
CA ASP A 143 -14.68 -2.74 21.48
C ASP A 143 -15.88 -2.77 20.53
N ASN A 144 -16.23 -3.96 20.04
CA ASN A 144 -17.35 -4.28 19.16
C ASN A 144 -18.69 -3.74 19.69
N THR A 145 -18.92 -2.45 19.52
CA THR A 145 -20.19 -1.80 19.80
C THR A 145 -20.45 -0.84 18.65
N ASN A 146 -21.44 -1.17 17.83
CA ASN A 146 -22.02 -0.36 16.75
C ASN A 146 -21.51 -0.62 15.32
N ILE A 147 -21.67 -1.86 14.83
CA ILE A 147 -21.90 -2.06 13.39
C ILE A 147 -23.11 -2.97 13.20
N LEU A 148 -24.28 -2.52 13.66
CA LEU A 148 -25.61 -2.90 13.18
C LEU A 148 -26.59 -1.75 13.49
N GLU A 149 -26.38 -0.58 12.90
CA GLU A 149 -27.44 0.41 12.60
C GLU A 149 -27.15 1.08 11.26
#